data_AF-A0AAD9UWM9-F1
#
_entry.id   AF-A0AAD9UWM9-F1
#
_cell.length_a   1.000
_cell.length_b   1.000
_cell.length_c   1.000
_cell.angle_alpha   90.00
_cell.angle_beta   90.00
_cell.angle_gamma   90.00
#
_symmetry.space_group_name_H-M   'P 1'
#
loop_
_entity.id
_entity.type
_entity.pdbx_description
1 polymer ?
#
loop_
_entity_poly.entity_id
_entity_poly.type
_entity_poly.pdbx_seq_one_letter_code
_entity_poly.pdbx_strand_id
1 'polypeptide(L)'
;MWKLYNVCYEKKDVCEECLEKGHVPSLRRCDHCFDNGLICRRIVVLVPTTDCESGNKTAFEIIKSKIENGEIDIPTYRYFRFCLTVPMSDNQPLFEAMVCVGNKLLYATNNSVSDQRQVVQLILQSDGVRLECNEEHAIVSCDEDWGKVHSMCINENCLFLSNQRGISTIDLTTRQHSLILDASNDPCKLAKSGPDLLFINQKSCSIWKLRSAREVDVFAGKEEGSLDGPVTTCCFKQPVGIATEFDSAVYVCDAQTNSIKLLSKMNHCAEFLGAIGAMYKAFSVHNKGAYYEKKTSEEAIGLIRHCKTVLEKHAYQISAESNITCPLNGTGLEKQ
;
A
#
# COMPACT_ATOMS: atom_id res chain seq x y z
N MET A 1 -29.19 10.15 2.03
CA MET A 1 -28.62 10.92 3.16
C MET A 1 -28.20 9.88 4.20
N TRP A 2 -26.92 9.52 4.25
CA TRP A 2 -26.43 8.42 5.09
C TRP A 2 -26.42 8.90 6.55
N LYS A 3 -27.17 8.24 7.44
CA LYS A 3 -27.13 8.51 8.87
C LYS A 3 -25.86 7.89 9.46
N LEU A 4 -25.08 8.66 10.21
CA LEU A 4 -23.97 8.09 11.00
C LEU A 4 -24.56 7.27 12.15
N TYR A 5 -24.16 6.00 12.23
CA TYR A 5 -24.53 5.12 13.34
C TYR A 5 -23.27 4.84 14.17
N ASN A 6 -23.14 5.54 15.31
CA ASN A 6 -21.93 5.51 16.14
C ASN A 6 -21.96 4.44 17.23
N VAL A 7 -23.03 3.63 17.33
CA VAL A 7 -23.20 2.66 18.42
C VAL A 7 -22.01 1.71 18.54
N CYS A 8 -21.52 1.14 17.44
CA CYS A 8 -20.37 0.23 17.49
C CYS A 8 -19.06 0.96 17.84
N TYR A 9 -18.94 2.24 17.48
CA TYR A 9 -17.79 3.06 17.80
C TYR A 9 -17.77 3.43 19.29
N GLU A 10 -18.92 3.80 19.84
CA GLU A 10 -19.10 4.14 21.26
C GLU A 10 -18.99 2.90 22.16
N LYS A 11 -19.59 1.78 21.74
CA LYS A 11 -19.50 0.49 22.45
C LYS A 11 -18.12 -0.16 22.36
N LYS A 12 -17.27 0.28 21.42
CA LYS A 12 -16.00 -0.39 21.05
C LYS A 12 -16.18 -1.89 20.81
N ASP A 13 -17.34 -2.26 20.27
CA ASP A 13 -17.73 -3.64 19.98
C ASP A 13 -18.80 -3.65 18.85
N VAL A 14 -19.09 -4.82 18.28
CA VAL A 14 -20.19 -4.99 17.33
C VAL A 14 -21.54 -4.78 18.02
N CYS A 15 -22.55 -4.24 17.32
CA CYS A 15 -23.89 -4.14 17.89
C CYS A 15 -24.51 -5.53 18.09
N GLU A 16 -25.54 -5.63 18.94
CA GLU A 16 -26.23 -6.89 19.28
C GLU A 16 -26.72 -7.65 18.03
N GLU A 17 -27.25 -6.93 17.04
CA GLU A 17 -27.70 -7.55 15.79
C GLU A 17 -26.56 -8.15 14.95
N CYS A 18 -25.35 -7.58 15.02
CA CYS A 18 -24.18 -8.15 14.37
C CYS A 18 -23.64 -9.36 15.16
N LEU A 19 -23.76 -9.31 16.48
CA LEU A 19 -23.33 -10.38 17.38
C LEU A 19 -24.18 -11.64 17.16
N GLU A 20 -25.50 -11.50 17.03
CA GLU A 20 -26.43 -12.61 16.76
C GLU A 20 -26.16 -13.33 15.43
N LYS A 21 -25.62 -12.62 14.44
CA LYS A 21 -25.20 -13.18 13.13
C LYS A 21 -23.80 -13.81 13.16
N GLY A 22 -23.17 -13.89 14.33
CA GLY A 22 -21.83 -14.46 14.49
C GLY A 22 -20.71 -13.61 13.88
N HIS A 23 -20.95 -12.32 13.63
CA HIS A 23 -19.93 -11.43 13.09
C HIS A 23 -18.98 -10.95 14.22
N VAL A 24 -17.73 -11.40 14.16
CA VAL A 24 -16.60 -10.91 14.97
C VAL A 24 -15.63 -10.19 14.02
N PRO A 25 -14.95 -9.09 14.42
CA PRO A 25 -14.78 -7.91 13.58
C PRO A 25 -14.12 -8.19 12.22
N SER A 26 -14.94 -8.32 11.17
CA SER A 26 -14.46 -8.43 9.79
C SER A 26 -14.02 -7.07 9.23
N LEU A 27 -12.96 -7.01 8.41
CA LEU A 27 -12.59 -5.78 7.67
C LEU A 27 -13.67 -5.29 6.68
N ARG A 28 -14.76 -6.03 6.52
CA ARG A 28 -15.92 -5.69 5.69
C ARG A 28 -17.11 -5.23 6.54
N ARG A 29 -17.94 -4.36 5.97
CA ARG A 29 -19.27 -4.04 6.52
C ARG A 29 -20.14 -5.31 6.54
N CYS A 30 -21.03 -5.45 7.53
CA CYS A 30 -22.01 -6.54 7.56
C CYS A 30 -23.20 -6.23 6.63
N ASP A 31 -23.97 -7.26 6.28
CA ASP A 31 -25.15 -7.13 5.42
C ASP A 31 -26.22 -6.23 6.05
N HIS A 32 -26.39 -6.28 7.38
CA HIS A 32 -27.31 -5.38 8.08
C HIS A 32 -26.95 -3.89 7.85
N CYS A 33 -25.67 -3.51 7.99
CA CYS A 33 -25.23 -2.14 7.74
C CYS A 33 -25.33 -1.77 6.26
N PHE A 34 -25.16 -2.74 5.36
CA PHE A 34 -25.31 -2.55 3.93
C PHE A 34 -26.77 -2.26 3.55
N ASP A 35 -27.69 -3.11 4.01
CA ASP A 35 -29.12 -3.04 3.71
C ASP A 35 -29.78 -1.77 4.27
N ASN A 36 -29.30 -1.30 5.43
CA ASN A 36 -29.79 -0.07 6.06
C ASN A 36 -29.14 1.21 5.52
N GLY A 37 -28.29 1.11 4.49
CA GLY A 37 -27.62 2.28 3.94
C GLY A 37 -26.75 2.99 4.99
N LEU A 38 -25.95 2.22 5.74
CA LEU A 38 -25.04 2.73 6.77
C LEU A 38 -23.58 2.64 6.31
N ILE A 39 -22.77 3.63 6.68
CA ILE A 39 -21.33 3.66 6.39
C ILE A 39 -20.58 3.12 7.60
N CYS A 40 -19.99 1.92 7.47
CA CYS A 40 -19.13 1.35 8.51
C CYS A 40 -17.70 1.92 8.38
N ARG A 41 -17.30 2.81 9.29
CA ARG A 41 -15.91 3.28 9.40
C ARG A 41 -15.17 2.45 10.43
N ARG A 42 -14.19 1.67 9.99
CA ARG A 42 -13.27 0.94 10.88
C ARG A 42 -11.88 1.52 10.69
N ILE A 43 -11.26 1.91 11.80
CA ILE A 43 -9.90 2.43 11.81
C ILE A 43 -8.97 1.23 11.98
N VAL A 44 -8.18 0.95 10.95
CA VAL A 44 -7.06 0.00 11.03
C VAL A 44 -5.83 0.82 11.37
N VAL A 45 -5.24 0.59 12.54
CA VAL A 45 -3.92 1.13 12.87
C VAL A 45 -2.91 0.06 12.50
N LEU A 46 -2.30 0.19 11.32
CA LEU A 46 -1.13 -0.58 10.92
C LEU A 46 0.08 -0.03 11.68
N VAL A 47 0.63 -0.84 12.59
CA VAL A 47 1.92 -0.55 13.22
C VAL A 47 2.94 -1.54 12.65
N PRO A 48 3.71 -1.17 11.62
CA PRO A 48 4.93 -1.89 11.32
C PRO A 48 5.96 -1.46 12.36
N THR A 49 6.37 -2.38 13.25
CA THR A 49 7.56 -2.17 14.07
C THR A 49 8.70 -3.04 13.57
N THR A 50 9.80 -2.40 13.20
CA THR A 50 11.10 -3.04 12.99
C THR A 50 11.99 -2.60 14.14
N ASP A 51 11.95 -3.29 15.29
CA ASP A 51 13.02 -3.15 16.29
C ASP A 51 13.09 -4.37 17.24
N CYS A 52 14.26 -4.51 17.86
CA CYS A 52 14.91 -5.68 18.45
C CYS A 52 14.03 -6.63 19.30
N GLU A 53 14.39 -7.91 19.16
CA GLU A 53 13.79 -9.07 19.82
C GLU A 53 13.62 -8.92 21.34
N SER A 54 14.56 -8.23 22.01
CA SER A 54 14.54 -8.01 23.46
C SER A 54 13.46 -7.01 23.91
N GLY A 55 13.25 -5.92 23.16
CA GLY A 55 12.24 -4.91 23.48
C GLY A 55 10.83 -5.46 23.32
N ASN A 56 10.57 -6.19 22.23
CA ASN A 56 9.28 -6.83 21.99
C ASN A 56 9.00 -7.92 23.02
N LYS A 57 9.96 -8.83 23.29
CA LYS A 57 9.78 -9.87 24.30
C LYS A 57 9.48 -9.29 25.68
N THR A 58 10.23 -8.27 26.11
CA THR A 58 10.02 -7.58 27.39
C THR A 58 8.64 -6.92 27.44
N ALA A 59 8.23 -6.24 26.35
CA ALA A 59 6.90 -5.67 26.26
C ALA A 59 5.80 -6.74 26.34
N PHE A 60 5.98 -7.89 25.69
CA PHE A 60 5.03 -9.01 25.76
C PHE A 60 4.96 -9.65 27.14
N GLU A 61 6.08 -9.79 27.86
CA GLU A 61 6.11 -10.28 29.25
C GLU A 61 5.40 -9.30 30.19
N ILE A 62 5.63 -7.99 30.03
CA ILE A 62 4.92 -6.95 30.78
C ILE A 62 3.43 -6.97 30.48
N ILE A 63 3.04 -7.07 29.20
CA ILE A 63 1.63 -7.12 28.80
C ILE A 63 0.97 -8.40 29.33
N LYS A 64 1.63 -9.55 29.23
CA LYS A 64 1.15 -10.82 29.77
C LYS A 64 0.93 -10.72 31.28
N SER A 65 1.91 -10.18 32.00
CA SER A 65 1.78 -9.94 33.45
C SER A 65 0.61 -9.00 33.77
N LYS A 66 0.39 -7.95 32.97
CA LYS A 66 -0.75 -7.04 33.15
C LYS A 66 -2.11 -7.67 32.84
N ILE A 67 -2.17 -8.60 31.88
CA ILE A 67 -3.39 -9.40 31.61
C ILE A 67 -3.64 -10.36 32.78
N GLU A 68 -2.61 -11.05 33.26
CA GLU A 68 -2.69 -11.97 34.41
C GLU A 68 -3.09 -11.24 35.71
N ASN A 69 -2.65 -9.99 35.88
CA ASN A 69 -3.02 -9.13 37.00
C ASN A 69 -4.40 -8.44 36.81
N GLY A 70 -5.09 -8.64 35.69
CA GLY A 70 -6.39 -8.04 35.39
C GLY A 70 -6.34 -6.52 35.14
N GLU A 71 -5.16 -5.95 34.88
CA GLU A 71 -4.96 -4.53 34.58
C GLU A 71 -5.35 -4.18 33.13
N ILE A 72 -5.35 -5.18 32.23
CA ILE A 72 -5.76 -5.05 30.83
C ILE A 72 -6.85 -6.08 30.53
N ASP A 73 -8.04 -5.59 30.15
CA ASP A 73 -9.14 -6.46 29.77
C ASP A 73 -8.93 -7.07 28.36
N ILE A 74 -9.12 -8.38 28.24
CA ILE A 74 -8.84 -9.20 27.04
C ILE A 74 -9.53 -8.67 25.76
N PRO A 75 -10.75 -8.11 25.79
CA PRO A 75 -11.39 -7.47 24.64
C PRO A 75 -10.65 -6.22 24.13
N THR A 76 -9.96 -5.49 25.01
CA THR A 76 -9.14 -4.33 24.64
C THR A 76 -7.85 -4.76 23.92
N TYR A 77 -7.34 -5.95 24.23
CA TYR A 77 -6.15 -6.53 23.58
C TYR A 77 -6.44 -7.13 22.19
N ARG A 78 -7.71 -7.49 21.89
CA ARG A 78 -8.14 -8.03 20.58
C ARG A 78 -7.93 -7.07 19.40
N TYR A 79 -7.62 -5.80 19.66
CA TYR A 79 -7.28 -4.81 18.63
C TYR A 79 -5.83 -4.90 18.13
N PHE A 80 -5.00 -5.74 18.74
CA PHE A 80 -3.56 -5.78 18.49
C PHE A 80 -3.05 -7.18 18.18
N ARG A 81 -3.40 -7.78 17.03
CA ARG A 81 -2.53 -8.81 16.44
C ARG A 81 -2.92 -9.30 15.05
N PHE A 82 -1.91 -9.38 14.19
CA PHE A 82 -1.68 -10.53 13.31
C PHE A 82 -0.43 -11.24 13.84
N CYS A 83 -0.49 -12.54 14.11
CA CYS A 83 0.70 -13.35 14.43
C CYS A 83 0.74 -14.59 13.54
N LEU A 84 1.82 -14.72 12.78
CA LEU A 84 2.19 -15.97 12.14
C LEU A 84 2.82 -16.88 13.21
N THR A 85 2.24 -18.06 13.45
CA THR A 85 2.82 -19.06 14.35
C THR A 85 3.30 -20.21 13.48
N VAL A 86 4.62 -20.42 13.41
CA VAL A 86 5.21 -21.56 12.70
C VAL A 86 5.50 -22.66 13.72
N PRO A 87 5.17 -23.93 13.43
CA PRO A 87 5.44 -25.04 14.36
C PRO A 87 6.91 -25.06 14.74
N MET A 88 7.17 -25.11 16.05
CA MET A 88 8.49 -24.98 16.63
C MET A 88 9.34 -26.21 16.30
N SER A 89 10.29 -26.06 15.37
CA SER A 89 11.59 -26.71 15.51
C SER A 89 12.46 -25.85 16.45
N ASP A 90 13.52 -26.41 17.02
CA ASP A 90 14.36 -25.74 18.04
C ASP A 90 15.00 -24.40 17.59
N ASN A 91 14.85 -24.01 16.31
CA ASN A 91 15.23 -22.71 15.76
C ASN A 91 14.04 -22.05 15.05
N GLN A 92 13.72 -20.80 15.40
CA GLN A 92 12.74 -20.01 14.65
C GLN A 92 13.18 -19.86 13.19
N PRO A 93 12.28 -20.04 12.21
CA PRO A 93 12.61 -19.82 10.81
C PRO A 93 12.92 -18.35 10.57
N LEU A 94 14.14 -18.08 10.08
CA LEU A 94 14.59 -16.76 9.68
C LEU A 94 14.16 -16.50 8.25
N PHE A 95 13.03 -15.82 8.09
CA PHE A 95 12.55 -15.39 6.79
C PHE A 95 13.12 -14.02 6.40
N GLU A 96 13.83 -13.94 5.28
CA GLU A 96 14.43 -12.67 4.83
C GLU A 96 13.44 -11.81 4.02
N ALA A 97 12.60 -12.47 3.22
CA ALA A 97 11.53 -11.85 2.46
C ALA A 97 10.34 -12.81 2.36
N MET A 98 9.14 -12.25 2.16
CA MET A 98 7.90 -13.01 2.10
C MET A 98 6.92 -12.35 1.12
N VAL A 99 6.05 -13.15 0.50
CA VAL A 99 4.91 -12.67 -0.27
C VAL A 99 3.69 -13.56 -0.04
N CYS A 100 2.53 -12.94 0.14
CA CYS A 100 1.27 -13.63 0.40
C CYS A 100 0.46 -13.80 -0.88
N VAL A 101 -0.19 -14.95 -1.02
CA VAL A 101 -1.15 -15.26 -2.09
C VAL A 101 -2.50 -15.55 -1.46
N GLY A 102 -3.36 -14.54 -1.44
CA GLY A 102 -4.65 -14.62 -0.73
C GLY A 102 -4.45 -14.76 0.78
N ASN A 103 -5.21 -15.65 1.42
CA ASN A 103 -5.24 -15.79 2.89
C ASN A 103 -4.73 -17.16 3.39
N LYS A 104 -4.26 -18.02 2.49
CA LYS A 104 -3.93 -19.43 2.79
C LYS A 104 -2.54 -19.86 2.34
N LEU A 105 -1.80 -18.97 1.69
CA LEU A 105 -0.56 -19.32 1.02
C LEU A 105 0.45 -18.19 1.16
N LEU A 106 1.65 -18.54 1.59
CA LEU A 106 2.78 -17.63 1.70
C LEU A 106 3.99 -18.27 1.02
N TYR A 107 4.73 -17.48 0.26
CA TYR A 107 6.07 -17.83 -0.17
C TYR A 107 7.07 -17.02 0.64
N ALA A 108 8.13 -17.65 1.11
CA ALA A 108 9.15 -16.99 1.90
C ALA A 108 10.54 -17.55 1.60
N THR A 109 11.56 -16.77 1.87
CA THR A 109 12.95 -17.25 1.79
C THR A 109 13.40 -17.70 3.16
N ASN A 110 13.67 -18.99 3.33
CA ASN A 110 14.12 -19.59 4.57
C ASN A 110 15.66 -19.69 4.59
N ASN A 111 16.29 -19.24 5.67
CA ASN A 111 17.74 -19.37 5.91
C ASN A 111 18.05 -20.15 7.22
N SER A 112 17.11 -20.96 7.71
CA SER A 112 17.25 -21.68 8.99
C SER A 112 17.89 -23.06 8.90
N VAL A 113 18.02 -23.64 7.70
CA VAL A 113 18.52 -25.01 7.51
C VAL A 113 19.78 -25.02 6.63
N SER A 114 20.92 -25.42 7.20
CA SER A 114 22.15 -25.87 6.49
C SER A 114 22.98 -24.86 5.67
N ASP A 115 23.02 -23.57 6.03
CA ASP A 115 23.72 -22.48 5.29
C ASP A 115 23.22 -22.24 3.84
N GLN A 116 22.35 -23.08 3.32
CA GLN A 116 21.77 -23.00 1.98
C GLN A 116 20.37 -22.40 2.05
N ARG A 117 20.22 -21.18 1.52
CA ARG A 117 18.92 -20.49 1.45
C ARG A 117 17.97 -21.25 0.54
N GLN A 118 16.70 -21.32 0.93
CA GLN A 118 15.65 -21.94 0.13
C GLN A 118 14.45 -21.02 0.00
N VAL A 119 13.75 -21.11 -1.11
CA VAL A 119 12.40 -20.56 -1.24
C VAL A 119 11.42 -21.64 -0.83
N VAL A 120 10.61 -21.35 0.17
CA VAL A 120 9.62 -22.26 0.74
C VAL A 120 8.21 -21.73 0.52
N GLN A 121 7.29 -22.67 0.38
CA GLN A 121 5.86 -22.44 0.34
C GLN A 121 5.27 -22.86 1.68
N LEU A 122 4.56 -21.96 2.34
CA LEU A 122 3.86 -22.20 3.60
C LEU A 122 2.35 -22.22 3.34
N ILE A 123 1.70 -23.32 3.69
CA ILE A 123 0.25 -23.45 3.65
C ILE A 123 -0.30 -23.00 5.00
N LEU A 124 -1.09 -21.93 4.96
CA LEU A 124 -1.60 -21.24 6.13
C LEU A 124 -3.05 -21.60 6.42
N GLN A 125 -3.36 -21.78 7.69
CA GLN A 125 -4.70 -21.82 8.22
C GLN A 125 -4.94 -20.59 9.11
N SER A 126 -6.10 -19.96 8.95
CA SER A 126 -6.52 -18.87 9.82
C SER A 126 -7.70 -19.28 10.69
N ASP A 127 -7.63 -18.97 11.98
CA ASP A 127 -8.74 -19.07 12.93
C ASP A 127 -9.45 -17.71 13.15
N GLY A 128 -9.11 -16.70 12.35
CA GLY A 128 -9.59 -15.32 12.47
C GLY A 128 -8.71 -14.41 13.34
N VAL A 129 -7.70 -14.95 14.03
CA VAL A 129 -6.77 -14.18 14.89
C VAL A 129 -5.31 -14.55 14.62
N ARG A 130 -5.04 -15.83 14.32
CA ARG A 130 -3.74 -16.41 14.06
C ARG A 130 -3.66 -16.87 12.62
N LEU A 131 -2.45 -16.85 12.08
CA LEU A 131 -2.08 -17.60 10.89
C LEU A 131 -1.15 -18.71 11.35
N GLU A 132 -1.62 -19.93 11.29
CA GLU A 132 -0.83 -21.12 11.60
C GLU A 132 -0.29 -21.71 10.29
N CYS A 133 0.99 -22.06 10.28
CA CYS A 133 1.58 -22.79 9.16
C CYS A 133 1.40 -24.29 9.38
N ASN A 134 0.54 -24.91 8.58
CA ASN A 134 0.26 -26.35 8.68
C ASN A 134 1.30 -27.18 7.93
N GLU A 135 1.75 -26.68 6.78
CA GLU A 135 2.67 -27.38 5.90
C GLU A 135 3.71 -26.41 5.33
N GLU A 136 4.97 -26.85 5.29
CA GLU A 136 6.08 -26.15 4.65
C GLU A 136 6.67 -27.04 3.56
N HIS A 137 6.79 -26.50 2.34
CA HIS A 137 7.31 -27.21 1.17
C HIS A 137 8.44 -26.41 0.54
N ALA A 138 9.64 -27.00 0.44
CA ALA A 138 10.74 -26.39 -0.31
C ALA A 138 10.43 -26.38 -1.82
N ILE A 139 10.56 -25.22 -2.46
CA ILE A 139 10.29 -25.02 -3.89
C ILE A 139 11.59 -25.09 -4.69
N VAL A 140 12.57 -24.26 -4.33
CA VAL A 140 13.92 -24.24 -4.93
C VAL A 140 14.97 -23.90 -3.88
N SER A 141 16.18 -24.42 -4.07
CA SER A 141 17.36 -23.90 -3.39
C SER A 141 17.86 -22.66 -4.11
N CYS A 142 18.19 -21.61 -3.36
CA CYS A 142 18.79 -20.39 -3.91
C CYS A 142 20.24 -20.69 -4.33
N ASP A 143 20.70 -20.06 -5.41
CA ASP A 143 22.11 -20.17 -5.79
C ASP A 143 23.00 -19.49 -4.74
N GLU A 144 24.25 -19.95 -4.58
CA GLU A 144 25.19 -19.43 -3.58
C GLU A 144 25.44 -17.92 -3.72
N ASP A 145 25.36 -17.40 -4.95
CA ASP A 145 25.59 -16.01 -5.30
C ASP A 145 24.37 -15.09 -5.06
N TRP A 146 23.20 -15.63 -4.71
CA TRP A 146 22.01 -14.81 -4.42
C TRP A 146 22.21 -13.98 -3.15
N GLY A 147 23.01 -14.44 -2.20
CA GLY A 147 23.16 -13.77 -0.91
C GLY A 147 21.80 -13.55 -0.24
N LYS A 148 21.63 -12.40 0.43
CA LYS A 148 20.38 -12.03 1.12
C LYS A 148 19.27 -11.67 0.12
N VAL A 149 18.06 -12.15 0.35
CA VAL A 149 16.87 -11.70 -0.38
C VAL A 149 16.23 -10.51 0.34
N HIS A 150 15.99 -9.42 -0.41
CA HIS A 150 15.55 -8.13 0.11
C HIS A 150 14.06 -7.87 -0.10
N SER A 151 13.47 -8.49 -1.12
CA SER A 151 12.07 -8.30 -1.50
C SER A 151 11.58 -9.48 -2.32
N MET A 152 10.32 -9.83 -2.15
CA MET A 152 9.62 -10.82 -2.99
C MET A 152 8.35 -10.22 -3.54
N CYS A 153 7.99 -10.62 -4.76
CA CYS A 153 6.76 -10.22 -5.42
C CYS A 153 6.26 -11.41 -6.25
N ILE A 154 4.97 -11.68 -6.23
CA ILE A 154 4.37 -12.65 -7.13
C ILE A 154 3.66 -11.92 -8.26
N ASN A 155 3.91 -12.36 -9.49
CA ASN A 155 3.11 -11.93 -10.63
C ASN A 155 2.78 -13.14 -11.50
N GLU A 156 1.49 -13.31 -11.78
CA GLU A 156 0.96 -14.49 -12.45
C GLU A 156 1.47 -15.79 -11.80
N ASN A 157 2.19 -16.63 -12.56
CA ASN A 157 2.75 -17.89 -12.10
C ASN A 157 4.25 -17.81 -11.75
N CYS A 158 4.79 -16.60 -11.66
CA CYS A 158 6.19 -16.34 -11.42
C CYS A 158 6.39 -15.64 -10.08
N LEU A 159 7.36 -16.12 -9.32
CA LEU A 159 7.84 -15.50 -8.10
C LEU A 159 9.13 -14.75 -8.39
N PHE A 160 9.12 -13.45 -8.13
CA PHE A 160 10.24 -12.56 -8.37
C PHE A 160 10.91 -12.19 -7.05
N LEU A 161 12.25 -12.20 -7.05
CA LEU A 161 13.06 -11.97 -5.86
C LEU A 161 14.15 -10.96 -6.18
N SER A 162 14.31 -10.00 -5.28
CA SER A 162 15.43 -9.06 -5.27
C SER A 162 16.51 -9.62 -4.35
N ASN A 163 17.66 -9.98 -4.91
CA ASN A 163 18.78 -10.61 -4.24
C ASN A 163 20.07 -9.81 -4.50
N GLN A 164 21.22 -10.32 -4.06
CA GLN A 164 22.50 -9.61 -4.18
C GLN A 164 22.97 -9.41 -5.63
N ARG A 165 22.56 -10.27 -6.57
CA ARG A 165 22.86 -10.13 -8.00
C ARG A 165 21.91 -9.21 -8.74
N GLY A 166 20.70 -9.04 -8.23
CA GLY A 166 19.66 -8.23 -8.86
C GLY A 166 18.30 -8.88 -8.72
N ILE A 167 17.57 -8.99 -9.83
CA ILE A 167 16.22 -9.57 -9.83
C ILE A 167 16.27 -10.94 -10.49
N SER A 168 15.85 -11.97 -9.76
CA SER A 168 15.64 -13.33 -10.25
C SER A 168 14.15 -13.67 -10.31
N THR A 169 13.78 -14.56 -11.22
CA THR A 169 12.43 -15.15 -11.31
C THR A 169 12.48 -16.63 -11.01
N ILE A 170 11.41 -17.17 -10.44
CA ILE A 170 11.14 -18.60 -10.26
C ILE A 170 9.78 -18.87 -10.88
N ASP A 171 9.72 -19.77 -11.86
CA ASP A 171 8.45 -20.28 -12.37
C ASP A 171 7.90 -21.31 -11.38
N LEU A 172 6.71 -21.06 -10.83
CA LEU A 172 6.12 -21.89 -9.78
C LEU A 172 5.61 -23.25 -10.28
N THR A 173 5.41 -23.42 -11.60
CA THR A 173 5.01 -24.69 -12.20
C THR A 173 6.22 -25.57 -12.50
N THR A 174 7.25 -25.01 -13.16
CA THR A 174 8.43 -25.77 -13.57
C THR A 174 9.49 -25.86 -12.48
N ARG A 175 9.40 -25.00 -11.45
CA ARG A 175 10.40 -24.80 -10.39
C ARG A 175 11.78 -24.42 -10.94
N GLN A 176 11.82 -23.83 -12.14
CA GLN A 176 13.04 -23.30 -12.72
C GLN A 176 13.21 -21.83 -12.32
N HIS A 177 14.45 -21.45 -12.04
CA HIS A 177 14.82 -20.07 -11.74
C HIS A 177 15.82 -19.51 -12.75
N SER A 178 15.79 -18.19 -12.93
CA SER A 178 16.75 -17.47 -13.77
C SER A 178 16.92 -16.03 -13.33
N LEU A 179 18.09 -15.44 -13.59
CA LEU A 179 18.34 -14.02 -13.40
C LEU A 179 17.73 -13.22 -14.56
N ILE A 180 16.86 -12.27 -14.27
CA ILE A 180 16.17 -11.44 -15.28
C ILE A 180 16.74 -10.03 -15.40
N LEU A 181 17.35 -9.52 -14.34
CA LEU A 181 18.05 -8.23 -14.32
C LEU A 181 19.30 -8.33 -13.44
N ASP A 182 20.47 -8.10 -14.03
CA ASP A 182 21.70 -7.90 -13.26
C ASP A 182 21.72 -6.47 -12.70
N ALA A 183 21.72 -6.39 -11.38
CA ALA A 183 21.80 -5.16 -10.60
C ALA A 183 22.62 -5.45 -9.34
N SER A 184 23.83 -5.98 -9.58
CA SER A 184 24.71 -6.46 -8.52
C SER A 184 24.94 -5.42 -7.42
N ASN A 185 24.72 -5.82 -6.17
CA ASN A 185 24.78 -4.99 -4.96
C ASN A 185 23.86 -3.75 -4.98
N ASP A 186 22.72 -3.82 -5.68
CA ASP A 186 21.69 -2.77 -5.70
C ASP A 186 20.33 -3.33 -5.26
N PRO A 187 20.17 -3.64 -3.97
CA PRO A 187 18.96 -4.27 -3.46
C PRO A 187 17.75 -3.34 -3.62
N CYS A 188 16.71 -3.84 -4.26
CA CYS A 188 15.49 -3.08 -4.52
C CYS A 188 14.24 -3.72 -3.88
N LYS A 189 13.23 -2.89 -3.61
CA LYS A 189 11.88 -3.36 -3.28
C LYS A 189 11.08 -3.55 -4.56
N LEU A 190 10.34 -4.65 -4.63
CA LEU A 190 9.56 -5.08 -5.78
C LEU A 190 8.06 -4.92 -5.50
N ALA A 191 7.29 -4.53 -6.52
CA ALA A 191 5.84 -4.58 -6.50
C ALA A 191 5.27 -4.98 -7.87
N LYS A 192 4.15 -5.68 -7.88
CA LYS A 192 3.43 -6.05 -9.12
C LYS A 192 2.76 -4.83 -9.72
N SER A 193 2.73 -4.71 -11.04
CA SER A 193 1.93 -3.69 -11.74
C SER A 193 1.35 -4.25 -13.03
N GLY A 194 0.15 -4.83 -12.95
CA GLY A 194 -0.42 -5.57 -14.07
C GLY A 194 0.51 -6.72 -14.52
N PRO A 195 0.87 -6.82 -15.81
CA PRO A 195 1.80 -7.84 -16.30
C PRO A 195 3.27 -7.53 -15.95
N ASP A 196 3.55 -6.32 -15.50
CA ASP A 196 4.91 -5.81 -15.30
C ASP A 196 5.30 -5.81 -13.81
N LEU A 197 6.56 -5.54 -13.53
CA LEU A 197 7.07 -5.30 -12.19
C LEU A 197 7.55 -3.87 -12.04
N LEU A 198 7.29 -3.28 -10.87
CA LEU A 198 7.90 -2.03 -10.45
C LEU A 198 8.95 -2.31 -9.39
N PHE A 199 10.04 -1.57 -9.44
CA PHE A 199 11.07 -1.63 -8.43
C PHE A 199 11.69 -0.26 -8.17
N ILE A 200 12.19 -0.07 -6.96
CA ILE A 200 12.87 1.18 -6.60
C ILE A 200 14.33 1.11 -7.02
N ASN A 201 14.78 2.12 -7.74
CA ASN A 201 16.20 2.39 -7.96
C ASN A 201 16.63 3.52 -7.00
N GLN A 202 17.29 3.12 -5.90
CA GLN A 202 17.70 4.07 -4.85
C GLN A 202 18.76 5.04 -5.34
N LYS A 203 19.70 4.59 -6.18
CA LYS A 203 20.81 5.44 -6.68
C LYS A 203 20.32 6.63 -7.50
N SER A 204 19.25 6.43 -8.28
CA SER A 204 18.65 7.48 -9.11
C SER A 204 17.40 8.10 -8.50
N CYS A 205 17.06 7.78 -7.25
CA CYS A 205 15.87 8.27 -6.56
C CYS A 205 14.59 8.14 -7.41
N SER A 206 14.42 6.96 -8.04
CA SER A 206 13.36 6.76 -9.03
C SER A 206 12.75 5.36 -8.93
N ILE A 207 11.64 5.16 -9.63
CA ILE A 207 10.91 3.91 -9.75
C ILE A 207 11.06 3.44 -11.18
N TRP A 208 11.45 2.19 -11.34
CA TRP A 208 11.72 1.57 -12.62
C TRP A 208 10.67 0.49 -12.87
N LYS A 209 10.38 0.26 -14.15
CA LYS A 209 9.40 -0.71 -14.62
C LYS A 209 10.10 -1.76 -15.47
N LEU A 210 9.93 -3.02 -15.10
CA LEU A 210 10.42 -4.19 -15.82
C LEU A 210 9.23 -4.86 -16.53
N ARG A 211 9.22 -4.82 -17.87
CA ARG A 211 8.12 -5.35 -18.71
C ARG A 211 8.33 -6.80 -19.12
N SER A 212 9.55 -7.10 -19.54
CA SER A 212 10.00 -8.44 -19.88
C SER A 212 11.45 -8.59 -19.44
N ALA A 213 11.97 -9.82 -19.37
CA ALA A 213 13.38 -10.05 -19.02
C ALA A 213 14.27 -9.23 -19.97
N ARG A 214 14.90 -8.16 -19.42
CA ARG A 214 15.77 -7.16 -20.08
C ARG A 214 15.13 -5.87 -20.61
N GLU A 215 13.81 -5.68 -20.54
CA GLU A 215 13.18 -4.41 -20.92
C GLU A 215 12.82 -3.60 -19.68
N VAL A 216 13.62 -2.57 -19.42
CA VAL A 216 13.52 -1.76 -18.21
C VAL A 216 13.52 -0.28 -18.54
N ASP A 217 12.49 0.43 -18.07
CA ASP A 217 12.33 1.87 -18.26
C ASP A 217 12.13 2.58 -16.93
N VAL A 218 12.43 3.88 -16.88
CA VAL A 218 12.04 4.72 -15.74
C VAL A 218 10.51 4.84 -15.75
N PHE A 219 9.88 4.34 -14.69
CA PHE A 219 8.45 4.52 -14.47
C PHE A 219 8.16 5.93 -13.98
N ALA A 220 8.83 6.38 -12.92
CA ALA A 220 8.59 7.67 -12.26
C ALA A 220 9.84 8.15 -11.54
N GLY A 221 10.00 9.47 -11.36
CA GLY A 221 11.16 10.03 -10.67
C GLY A 221 12.25 10.44 -11.65
N LYS A 222 12.45 11.76 -11.76
CA LYS A 222 13.42 12.35 -12.70
C LYS A 222 14.78 12.58 -12.07
N GLU A 223 14.78 13.24 -10.91
CA GLU A 223 15.95 13.64 -10.16
C GLU A 223 15.62 13.65 -8.67
N GLU A 224 16.64 13.75 -7.83
CA GLU A 224 16.45 13.87 -6.38
C GLU A 224 15.63 15.13 -6.05
N GLY A 225 14.53 14.96 -5.35
CA GLY A 225 13.63 16.06 -5.01
C GLY A 225 12.31 15.59 -4.42
N SER A 226 11.41 16.52 -4.11
CA SER A 226 10.11 16.19 -3.49
C SER A 226 8.92 16.69 -4.31
N LEU A 227 9.15 17.10 -5.56
CA LEU A 227 8.14 17.70 -6.41
C LEU A 227 7.05 16.68 -6.76
N ASP A 228 5.81 17.02 -6.44
CA ASP A 228 4.64 16.29 -6.92
C ASP A 228 4.26 16.75 -8.33
N GLY A 229 3.57 15.89 -9.08
CA GLY A 229 3.11 16.19 -10.42
C GLY A 229 2.96 14.94 -11.27
N PRO A 230 2.83 15.11 -12.60
CA PRO A 230 2.88 14.01 -13.54
C PRO A 230 4.12 13.15 -13.34
N VAL A 231 3.97 11.86 -13.63
CA VAL A 231 5.02 10.84 -13.51
C VAL A 231 6.33 11.21 -14.23
N THR A 232 6.24 11.99 -15.31
CA THR A 232 7.40 12.48 -16.10
C THR A 232 8.18 13.61 -15.42
N THR A 233 7.62 14.25 -14.40
CA THR A 233 8.23 15.41 -13.72
C THR A 233 8.28 15.27 -12.20
N CYS A 234 7.62 14.27 -11.62
CA CYS A 234 7.67 14.04 -10.19
C CYS A 234 9.08 13.63 -9.74
N CYS A 235 9.41 13.95 -8.49
CA CYS A 235 10.71 13.64 -7.89
C CYS A 235 10.53 12.93 -6.54
N PHE A 236 11.53 12.12 -6.20
CA PHE A 236 11.66 11.46 -4.90
C PHE A 236 13.02 11.82 -4.28
N LYS A 237 13.11 11.84 -2.95
CA LYS A 237 14.40 12.06 -2.26
C LYS A 237 15.04 10.77 -1.79
N GLN A 238 14.24 9.91 -1.15
CA GLN A 238 14.73 8.60 -0.71
C GLN A 238 13.59 7.58 -0.77
N PRO A 239 13.22 7.10 -1.97
CA PRO A 239 12.23 6.03 -2.08
C PRO A 239 12.82 4.75 -1.45
N VAL A 240 12.10 4.16 -0.49
CA VAL A 240 12.56 2.95 0.24
C VAL A 240 11.57 1.81 0.24
N GLY A 241 10.29 2.09 -0.05
CA GLY A 241 9.23 1.09 -0.08
C GLY A 241 8.26 1.37 -1.23
N ILE A 242 7.81 0.30 -1.88
CA ILE A 242 6.83 0.37 -2.98
C ILE A 242 5.77 -0.71 -2.77
N ALA A 243 4.52 -0.35 -3.01
CA ALA A 243 3.39 -1.26 -3.01
C ALA A 243 2.37 -0.81 -4.07
N THR A 244 1.55 -1.72 -4.54
CA THR A 244 0.50 -1.41 -5.51
C THR A 244 -0.85 -1.88 -5.00
N GLU A 245 -1.89 -1.17 -5.42
CA GLU A 245 -3.28 -1.52 -5.12
C GLU A 245 -4.11 -1.45 -6.41
N PHE A 246 -4.95 -2.48 -6.61
CA PHE A 246 -5.86 -2.61 -7.74
C PHE A 246 -5.22 -2.40 -9.13
N ASP A 247 -3.91 -2.69 -9.28
CA ASP A 247 -3.12 -2.44 -10.49
C ASP A 247 -3.24 -0.99 -11.05
N SER A 248 -3.67 -0.03 -10.21
CA SER A 248 -4.01 1.34 -10.64
C SER A 248 -3.45 2.42 -9.74
N ALA A 249 -3.06 2.05 -8.51
CA ALA A 249 -2.38 2.90 -7.56
C ALA A 249 -1.01 2.30 -7.21
N VAL A 250 0.00 3.15 -7.15
CA VAL A 250 1.35 2.82 -6.66
C VAL A 250 1.64 3.73 -5.48
N TYR A 251 1.91 3.12 -4.32
CA TYR A 251 2.30 3.80 -3.09
C TYR A 251 3.80 3.70 -2.93
N VAL A 252 4.42 4.83 -2.59
CA VAL A 252 5.88 4.95 -2.50
C VAL A 252 6.22 5.61 -1.18
N CYS A 253 6.95 4.91 -0.32
CA CYS A 253 7.48 5.50 0.91
C CYS A 253 8.75 6.28 0.56
N ASP A 254 8.69 7.60 0.66
CA ASP A 254 9.84 8.49 0.50
C ASP A 254 10.33 8.92 1.89
N ALA A 255 11.32 8.17 2.40
CA ALA A 255 11.76 8.23 3.79
C ALA A 255 12.30 9.61 4.17
N GLN A 256 13.09 10.24 3.32
CA GLN A 256 13.72 11.52 3.63
C GLN A 256 12.71 12.67 3.67
N THR A 257 11.59 12.54 2.95
CA THR A 257 10.49 13.51 3.01
C THR A 257 9.46 13.17 4.09
N ASN A 258 9.60 12.04 4.78
CA ASN A 258 8.61 11.50 5.72
C ASN A 258 7.21 11.40 5.10
N SER A 259 7.12 11.01 3.83
CA SER A 259 5.85 10.98 3.10
C SER A 259 5.59 9.66 2.39
N ILE A 260 4.31 9.37 2.19
CA ILE A 260 3.85 8.34 1.25
C ILE A 260 3.35 9.07 0.01
N LYS A 261 4.01 8.85 -1.12
CA LYS A 261 3.62 9.41 -2.41
C LYS A 261 2.72 8.42 -3.13
N LEU A 262 1.64 8.93 -3.72
CA LEU A 262 0.65 8.15 -4.48
C LEU A 262 0.77 8.48 -5.97
N LEU A 263 1.12 7.48 -6.77
CA LEU A 263 1.04 7.55 -8.23
C LEU A 263 -0.25 6.84 -8.63
N SER A 264 -1.14 7.56 -9.28
CA SER A 264 -2.43 7.01 -9.71
C SER A 264 -2.79 7.51 -11.10
N LYS A 265 -3.69 6.79 -11.77
CA LYS A 265 -4.30 7.22 -13.04
C LYS A 265 -5.41 8.25 -12.83
N MET A 266 -5.52 8.89 -11.65
CA MET A 266 -6.53 9.92 -11.36
C MET A 266 -6.21 11.25 -12.06
N ASN A 267 -5.84 11.20 -13.35
CA ASN A 267 -5.47 12.33 -14.18
C ASN A 267 -6.57 13.41 -14.14
N HIS A 268 -7.84 12.99 -14.16
CA HIS A 268 -9.01 13.87 -14.06
C HIS A 268 -9.10 14.57 -12.69
N CYS A 269 -8.77 13.88 -11.59
CA CYS A 269 -8.77 14.48 -10.26
C CYS A 269 -7.60 15.46 -10.11
N ALA A 270 -6.41 15.10 -10.63
CA ALA A 270 -5.24 15.97 -10.63
C ALA A 270 -5.47 17.23 -11.49
N GLU A 271 -6.06 17.09 -12.68
CA GLU A 271 -6.45 18.21 -13.55
C GLU A 271 -7.46 19.13 -12.84
N PHE A 272 -8.49 18.54 -12.23
CA PHE A 272 -9.47 19.27 -11.43
C PHE A 272 -8.83 20.04 -10.26
N LEU A 273 -8.01 19.38 -9.43
CA LEU A 273 -7.34 20.03 -8.29
C LEU A 273 -6.33 21.08 -8.75
N GLY A 274 -5.64 20.85 -9.87
CA GLY A 274 -4.74 21.83 -10.50
C GLY A 274 -5.48 23.09 -10.96
N ALA A 275 -6.65 22.93 -11.57
CA ALA A 275 -7.52 24.04 -11.97
C ALA A 275 -7.98 24.86 -10.75
N ILE A 276 -8.40 24.20 -9.67
CA ILE A 276 -8.72 24.88 -8.40
C ILE A 276 -7.49 25.60 -7.84
N GLY A 277 -6.30 24.99 -7.94
CA GLY A 277 -5.03 25.61 -7.55
C GLY A 277 -4.71 26.91 -8.32
N ALA A 278 -5.19 27.05 -9.56
CA ALA A 278 -5.05 28.29 -10.33
C ALA A 278 -5.81 29.46 -9.69
N MET A 279 -6.96 29.20 -9.04
CA MET A 279 -7.67 30.23 -8.27
C MET A 279 -6.85 30.71 -7.09
N TYR A 280 -6.23 29.80 -6.33
CA TYR A 280 -5.37 30.19 -5.20
C TYR A 280 -4.21 31.06 -5.67
N LYS A 281 -3.59 30.74 -6.81
CA LYS A 281 -2.54 31.58 -7.42
C LYS A 281 -3.06 32.94 -7.84
N ALA A 282 -4.23 33.01 -8.49
CA ALA A 282 -4.83 34.26 -8.95
C ALA A 282 -5.09 35.24 -7.80
N PHE A 283 -5.52 34.71 -6.65
CA PHE A 283 -5.83 35.51 -5.45
C PHE A 283 -4.69 35.58 -4.43
N SER A 284 -3.49 35.08 -4.77
CA SER A 284 -2.35 35.02 -3.85
C SER A 284 -2.68 34.33 -2.51
N VAL A 285 -3.48 33.26 -2.55
CA VAL A 285 -3.77 32.41 -1.38
C VAL A 285 -2.61 31.43 -1.21
N HIS A 286 -1.89 31.53 -0.10
CA HIS A 286 -0.72 30.71 0.19
C HIS A 286 -0.58 30.44 1.70
N ASN A 287 0.25 29.47 2.06
CA ASN A 287 0.59 29.21 3.46
C ASN A 287 1.33 30.40 4.08
N LYS A 288 1.15 30.61 5.38
CA LYS A 288 1.83 31.69 6.11
C LYS A 288 3.36 31.54 5.99
N GLY A 289 4.03 32.59 5.52
CA GLY A 289 5.50 32.61 5.34
C GLY A 289 6.00 31.98 4.03
N ALA A 290 5.12 31.44 3.18
CA ALA A 290 5.52 30.96 1.86
C ALA A 290 5.81 32.13 0.90
N TYR A 291 6.83 31.96 0.05
CA TYR A 291 7.07 32.89 -1.05
C TYR A 291 5.91 32.82 -2.05
N TYR A 292 5.48 33.99 -2.53
CA TYR A 292 4.45 34.10 -3.55
C TYR A 292 4.74 35.27 -4.48
N GLU A 293 4.21 35.19 -5.69
CA GLU A 293 4.28 36.23 -6.68
C GLU A 293 2.90 36.86 -6.86
N LYS A 294 2.81 38.19 -6.76
CA LYS A 294 1.56 38.89 -7.06
C LYS A 294 1.31 38.86 -8.55
N LYS A 295 0.14 38.38 -8.95
CA LYS A 295 -0.31 38.40 -10.34
C LYS A 295 -0.93 39.73 -10.71
N THR A 296 -0.70 40.17 -11.94
CA THR A 296 -1.42 41.31 -12.51
C THR A 296 -2.91 40.96 -12.66
N SER A 297 -3.75 41.97 -12.86
CA SER A 297 -5.18 41.77 -13.14
C SER A 297 -5.41 40.86 -14.35
N GLU A 298 -4.63 41.05 -15.43
CA GLU A 298 -4.73 40.25 -16.65
C GLU A 298 -4.33 38.79 -16.42
N GLU A 299 -3.23 38.55 -15.71
CA GLU A 299 -2.78 37.19 -15.35
C GLU A 299 -3.79 36.48 -14.45
N ALA A 300 -4.31 37.18 -13.44
CA ALA A 300 -5.31 36.62 -12.53
C ALA A 300 -6.60 36.27 -13.28
N ILE A 301 -7.07 37.14 -14.18
CA ILE A 301 -8.22 36.86 -15.06
C ILE A 301 -7.95 35.64 -15.94
N GLY A 302 -6.74 35.52 -16.50
CA GLY A 302 -6.33 34.36 -17.30
C GLY A 302 -6.41 33.04 -16.51
N LEU A 303 -5.89 33.03 -15.29
CA LEU A 303 -5.93 31.86 -14.40
C LEU A 303 -7.38 31.48 -14.02
N ILE A 304 -8.23 32.45 -13.73
CA ILE A 304 -9.65 32.21 -13.40
C ILE A 304 -10.40 31.66 -14.61
N ARG A 305 -10.18 32.21 -15.82
CA ARG A 305 -10.79 31.69 -17.05
C ARG A 305 -10.38 30.25 -17.32
N HIS A 306 -9.10 29.94 -17.17
CA HIS A 306 -8.61 28.57 -17.33
C HIS A 306 -9.29 27.60 -16.33
N CYS A 307 -9.35 27.98 -15.04
CA CYS A 307 -10.06 27.19 -14.02
C CYS A 307 -11.52 26.94 -14.42
N LYS A 308 -12.24 28.00 -14.81
CA LYS A 308 -13.65 27.91 -15.25
C LYS A 308 -13.83 26.91 -16.40
N THR A 309 -13.00 26.99 -17.44
CA THR A 309 -13.09 26.08 -18.60
C THR A 309 -12.93 24.61 -18.20
N VAL A 310 -11.96 24.31 -17.32
CA VAL A 310 -11.74 22.94 -16.84
C VAL A 310 -12.94 22.44 -16.03
N LEU A 311 -13.46 23.26 -15.11
CA LEU A 311 -14.63 22.91 -14.31
C LEU A 311 -15.89 22.66 -15.15
N GLU A 312 -16.14 23.49 -16.16
CA GLU A 312 -17.28 23.32 -17.08
C GLU A 312 -17.17 22.03 -17.90
N LYS A 313 -15.97 21.71 -18.41
CA LYS A 313 -15.70 20.46 -19.13
C LYS A 313 -15.95 19.23 -18.23
N HIS A 314 -15.47 19.25 -16.99
CA HIS A 314 -15.70 18.17 -16.03
C HIS A 314 -17.18 18.03 -15.67
N ALA A 315 -17.88 19.13 -15.43
CA ALA A 315 -19.32 19.11 -15.14
C ALA A 315 -20.11 18.49 -16.30
N TYR A 316 -19.77 18.85 -17.55
CA TYR A 316 -20.37 18.26 -18.74
C TYR A 316 -20.12 16.75 -18.82
N GLN A 317 -18.87 16.29 -18.65
CA GLN A 317 -18.52 14.87 -18.68
C GLN A 317 -19.28 14.07 -17.61
N ILE A 318 -19.31 14.56 -16.37
CA ILE A 318 -20.08 13.94 -15.28
C ILE A 318 -21.55 13.84 -15.68
N SER A 319 -22.14 14.92 -16.19
CA SER A 319 -23.56 14.92 -16.59
C SER A 319 -23.88 13.93 -17.71
N ALA A 320 -22.96 13.75 -18.66
CA ALA A 320 -23.11 12.85 -19.79
C ALA A 320 -22.98 11.37 -19.37
N GLU A 321 -22.13 11.07 -18.39
CA GLU A 321 -21.84 9.69 -17.94
C GLU A 321 -22.73 9.21 -16.81
N SER A 322 -23.22 10.10 -15.95
CA SER A 322 -23.89 9.73 -14.69
C SER A 322 -25.40 9.96 -14.65
N ASN A 323 -26.02 10.47 -15.74
CA ASN A 323 -27.41 10.97 -15.76
C ASN A 323 -27.71 12.05 -14.69
N ILE A 324 -26.68 12.59 -14.03
CA ILE A 324 -26.80 13.65 -13.03
C ILE A 324 -26.87 15.00 -13.77
N THR A 325 -28.05 15.63 -13.78
CA THR A 325 -28.28 16.89 -14.52
C THR A 325 -27.98 18.15 -13.71
N CYS A 326 -27.56 18.03 -12.44
CA CYS A 326 -27.36 19.16 -11.53
C CYS A 326 -26.31 18.84 -10.45
N PRO A 327 -25.40 19.77 -10.09
CA PRO A 327 -24.48 19.58 -8.96
C PRO A 327 -25.22 19.62 -7.61
N LEU A 328 -24.81 18.76 -6.68
CA LEU A 328 -25.41 18.62 -5.33
C LEU A 328 -25.41 19.91 -4.48
N ASN A 329 -24.59 20.93 -4.82
CA ASN A 329 -24.42 22.15 -4.01
C ASN A 329 -24.44 23.48 -4.81
N GLY A 330 -24.97 23.51 -6.04
CA GLY A 330 -25.07 24.75 -6.84
C GLY A 330 -26.52 25.15 -7.08
N THR A 331 -26.88 26.39 -6.78
CA THR A 331 -28.18 26.99 -7.14
C THR A 331 -28.46 26.70 -8.62
N GLY A 332 -29.58 26.02 -8.88
CA GLY A 332 -29.97 25.58 -10.20
C GLY A 332 -29.82 26.71 -11.22
N LEU A 333 -28.98 26.47 -12.24
CA LEU A 333 -29.14 27.16 -13.50
C LEU A 333 -30.44 26.65 -14.09
N GLU A 334 -31.52 27.39 -13.82
CA GLU A 334 -32.75 27.31 -14.59
C GLU A 334 -32.37 27.42 -16.07
N LYS A 335 -32.60 26.34 -16.82
CA LYS A 335 -32.57 26.38 -18.28
C LYS A 335 -33.71 27.30 -18.71
N GLN A 336 -33.39 28.45 -19.30
CA GLN A 336 -34.30 29.16 -20.21
C GLN A 336 -34.38 28.44 -21.54
#